data_AF-D7BF40-F1
#
_entry.id   AF-D7BF40-F1
#
_cell.length_a   1.000
_cell.length_b   1.000
_cell.length_c   1.000
_cell.angle_alpha   90.00
_cell.angle_beta   90.00
_cell.angle_gamma   90.00
#
_symmetry.space_group_name_H-M   'P 1'
#
loop_
_entity.id
_entity.type
_entity.pdbx_description
1 polymer ?
#
loop_
_entity_poly.entity_id
_entity_poly.type
_entity_poly.pdbx_seq_one_letter_code
_entity_poly.pdbx_strand_id
1 'polypeptide(L)'
;MKKWLMLGAIATVLVLVGCNNFRWETSIPTVELGISQSKLTSNTVSDPTTGQQTITYTLNLTIDAYTLPGSPGGTIVAINLTGGGLLPSGIIAVEACPSTSTKLCGPYSQSTSINFGTTPPQPGSIQIESFLVKGFTGNARTITLPKPQPVY
;
A
#
# COMPACT_ATOMS: atom_id res chain seq x y z
N MET A 1 -6.18 36.46 53.20
CA MET A 1 -4.88 36.23 52.53
C MET A 1 -5.15 35.36 51.31
N LYS A 2 -5.09 35.94 50.11
CA LYS A 2 -5.49 35.30 48.85
C LYS A 2 -4.30 35.43 47.91
N LYS A 3 -3.75 34.29 47.49
CA LYS A 3 -2.38 34.23 46.99
C LYS A 3 -2.28 33.11 45.92
N TRP A 4 -2.05 33.55 44.66
CA TRP A 4 -1.35 32.86 43.54
C TRP A 4 -2.10 31.68 42.89
N LEU A 5 -2.16 31.45 41.56
CA LEU A 5 -1.41 31.88 40.38
C LEU A 5 -2.31 31.81 39.12
N MET A 6 -2.22 32.81 38.24
CA MET A 6 -2.44 32.66 36.81
C MET A 6 -1.19 32.01 36.20
N LEU A 7 -1.34 30.90 35.46
CA LEU A 7 -0.33 30.29 34.57
C LEU A 7 -0.97 29.01 33.98
N GLY A 8 -1.07 28.77 32.69
CA GLY A 8 -0.86 29.59 31.52
C GLY A 8 -1.69 28.97 30.39
N ALA A 9 -2.30 29.83 29.58
CA ALA A 9 -2.56 29.48 28.19
C ALA A 9 -1.20 29.21 27.54
N ILE A 10 -1.20 28.32 26.55
CA ILE A 10 -0.11 27.90 25.63
C ILE A 10 0.21 26.40 25.78
N ALA A 11 0.19 25.74 24.61
CA ALA A 11 0.64 24.38 24.31
C ALA A 11 -0.40 23.26 24.42
N THR A 12 -1.27 23.17 23.40
CA THR A 12 -1.45 21.94 22.60
C THR A 12 -2.25 22.19 21.32
N VAL A 13 -1.89 23.23 20.56
CA VAL A 13 -2.18 23.29 19.11
C VAL A 13 -1.05 22.52 18.43
N LEU A 14 -1.08 21.19 18.53
CA LEU A 14 -0.03 20.35 17.92
C LEU A 14 -0.49 18.91 17.65
N VAL A 15 -1.70 18.71 17.09
CA VAL A 15 -2.00 17.47 16.34
C VAL A 15 -3.03 17.68 15.21
N LEU A 16 -3.09 18.86 14.59
CA LEU A 16 -4.02 19.14 13.48
C LEU A 16 -3.37 19.16 12.08
N VAL A 17 -2.20 18.52 11.93
CA VAL A 17 -1.54 18.35 10.61
C VAL A 17 -1.53 16.89 10.12
N GLY A 18 -2.03 15.94 10.92
CA GLY A 18 -2.15 14.52 10.51
C GLY A 18 -3.51 14.11 9.94
N CYS A 19 -4.58 14.90 10.16
CA CYS A 19 -5.95 14.54 9.77
C CYS A 19 -6.36 15.04 8.38
N ASN A 20 -5.45 15.59 7.56
CA ASN A 20 -5.82 16.12 6.23
C ASN A 20 -6.26 15.04 5.21
N ASN A 21 -6.20 13.78 5.65
CA ASN A 21 -6.60 12.59 4.93
C ASN A 21 -7.85 11.94 5.54
N PHE A 22 -8.27 12.28 6.76
CA PHE A 22 -9.42 11.64 7.39
C PHE A 22 -10.71 12.38 7.02
N ARG A 23 -11.29 12.07 5.86
CA ARG A 23 -12.69 12.39 5.58
C ARG A 23 -13.55 11.27 6.15
N TRP A 24 -14.65 11.63 6.83
CA TRP A 24 -15.61 10.72 7.48
C TRP A 24 -16.43 9.88 6.46
N GLU A 25 -15.78 9.33 5.45
CA GLU A 25 -16.44 8.46 4.48
C GLU A 25 -16.44 7.04 5.04
N THR A 26 -17.48 6.71 5.82
CA THR A 26 -17.72 5.37 6.42
C THR A 26 -17.89 4.25 5.39
N SER A 27 -17.75 4.56 4.11
CA SER A 27 -17.96 3.65 2.99
C SER A 27 -16.66 3.21 2.33
N ILE A 28 -15.51 3.84 2.60
CA ILE A 28 -14.21 3.46 2.06
C ILE A 28 -13.40 2.77 3.16
N PRO A 29 -12.82 1.58 2.91
CA PRO A 29 -12.04 0.91 3.92
C PRO A 29 -10.74 1.65 4.22
N THR A 30 -10.36 1.70 5.49
CA THR A 30 -9.00 2.05 5.92
C THR A 30 -8.18 0.77 5.96
N VAL A 31 -7.14 0.71 5.12
CA VAL A 31 -6.30 -0.46 4.95
C VAL A 31 -4.83 -0.13 5.14
N GLU A 32 -4.09 -1.08 5.68
CA GLU A 32 -2.63 -1.12 5.73
C GLU A 32 -2.11 -2.15 4.73
N LEU A 33 -1.00 -1.84 4.06
CA LEU A 33 -0.38 -2.72 3.07
C LEU A 33 0.92 -3.34 3.61
N GLY A 34 1.05 -4.64 3.44
CA GLY A 34 2.26 -5.43 3.68
C GLY A 34 2.77 -6.08 2.40
N ILE A 35 4.04 -6.50 2.42
CA ILE A 35 4.62 -7.37 1.38
C ILE A 35 5.10 -8.63 2.08
N SER A 36 4.42 -9.76 1.88
CA SER A 36 4.85 -11.05 2.43
C SER A 36 5.89 -11.75 1.57
N GLN A 37 5.91 -11.46 0.27
CA GLN A 37 6.90 -12.05 -0.65
C GLN A 37 7.36 -11.02 -1.68
N SER A 38 8.68 -10.99 -1.89
CA SER A 38 9.32 -10.25 -2.97
C SER A 38 10.50 -11.07 -3.48
N LYS A 39 10.42 -11.49 -4.75
CA LYS A 39 11.44 -12.34 -5.36
C LYS A 39 11.70 -11.93 -6.80
N LEU A 40 12.90 -11.42 -7.06
CA LEU A 40 13.39 -11.25 -8.42
C LEU A 40 13.80 -12.60 -9.00
N THR A 41 13.27 -12.90 -10.17
CA THR A 41 13.60 -14.09 -10.96
C THR A 41 14.18 -13.65 -12.29
N SER A 42 15.17 -14.39 -12.78
CA SER A 42 15.70 -14.24 -14.13
C SER A 42 15.35 -15.47 -14.95
N ASN A 43 15.07 -15.26 -16.23
CA ASN A 43 14.87 -16.30 -17.21
C ASN A 43 15.81 -16.07 -18.39
N THR A 44 16.46 -17.12 -18.88
CA THR A 44 17.37 -17.05 -20.02
C THR A 44 16.71 -17.72 -21.22
N VAL A 45 16.51 -16.96 -22.29
CA VAL A 45 15.97 -17.43 -23.56
C VAL A 45 17.10 -17.47 -24.58
N SER A 46 17.37 -18.64 -25.16
CA SER A 46 18.33 -18.79 -26.25
C SER A 46 17.60 -18.77 -27.60
N ASP A 47 18.07 -17.93 -28.52
CA ASP A 47 17.66 -17.99 -29.92
C ASP A 47 18.25 -19.27 -30.55
N PRO A 48 17.42 -20.20 -31.05
CA PRO A 48 17.89 -21.46 -31.61
C PRO A 48 18.64 -21.30 -32.93
N THR A 49 18.53 -20.15 -33.59
CA THR A 49 19.13 -19.88 -34.92
C THR A 49 20.48 -19.19 -34.80
N THR A 50 20.58 -18.22 -33.89
CA THR A 50 21.79 -17.40 -33.71
C THR A 50 22.63 -17.85 -32.51
N GLY A 51 22.07 -18.68 -31.62
CA GLY A 51 22.68 -19.04 -30.33
C GLY A 51 22.73 -17.89 -29.32
N GLN A 52 22.16 -16.73 -29.66
CA GLN A 52 22.20 -15.55 -28.81
C GLN A 52 21.29 -15.75 -27.58
N GLN A 53 21.83 -15.47 -26.40
CA GLN A 53 21.08 -15.55 -25.15
C GLN A 53 20.54 -14.18 -24.75
N THR A 54 19.28 -14.14 -24.37
CA THR A 54 18.62 -12.97 -23.78
C THR A 54 18.15 -13.32 -22.37
N ILE A 55 18.55 -12.52 -21.38
CA ILE A 55 18.10 -12.69 -20.01
C ILE A 55 16.97 -11.69 -19.75
N THR A 56 15.85 -12.16 -19.20
CA THR A 56 14.72 -11.33 -18.79
C THR A 56 14.48 -11.42 -17.29
N TYR A 57 14.09 -10.31 -16.67
CA TYR A 57 13.89 -10.20 -15.23
C TYR A 57 12.41 -9.95 -14.88
N THR A 58 11.90 -10.72 -13.93
CA THR A 58 10.53 -10.62 -13.42
C THR A 58 10.56 -10.59 -11.90
N LEU A 59 9.97 -9.55 -11.31
CA LEU A 59 9.77 -9.43 -9.87
C LEU A 59 8.40 -10.01 -9.51
N ASN A 60 8.39 -11.07 -8.72
CA ASN A 60 7.17 -11.69 -8.20
C ASN A 60 6.91 -11.17 -6.79
N LEU A 61 5.70 -10.67 -6.57
CA LEU A 61 5.28 -9.99 -5.34
C LEU A 61 4.03 -10.66 -4.78
N THR A 62 3.94 -10.76 -3.46
CA THR A 62 2.68 -11.01 -2.75
C THR A 62 2.42 -9.83 -1.84
N ILE A 63 1.33 -9.12 -2.12
CA ILE A 63 0.90 -7.92 -1.41
C ILE A 63 -0.22 -8.33 -0.48
N ASP A 64 -0.10 -7.98 0.80
CA ASP A 64 -1.10 -8.25 1.82
C ASP A 64 -1.81 -6.95 2.16
N ALA A 65 -3.14 -6.97 2.20
CA ALA A 65 -3.92 -5.89 2.76
C ALA A 65 -4.49 -6.29 4.12
N TYR A 66 -4.55 -5.32 5.03
CA TYR A 66 -5.12 -5.47 6.34
C TYR A 66 -6.13 -4.35 6.61
N THR A 67 -7.38 -4.71 6.88
CA THR A 67 -8.43 -3.74 7.22
C THR A 67 -8.33 -3.36 8.70
N LEU A 68 -8.34 -2.06 9.01
CA LEU A 68 -8.30 -1.57 10.39
C LEU A 68 -9.64 -1.83 11.13
N PRO A 69 -9.63 -2.10 12.45
CA PRO A 69 -10.85 -2.23 13.25
C PRO A 69 -11.84 -1.07 13.05
N GLY A 70 -13.11 -1.39 12.85
CA GLY A 70 -14.19 -0.43 12.63
C GLY A 70 -14.31 0.07 11.18
N SER A 71 -13.42 -0.35 10.29
CA SER A 71 -13.48 0.00 8.87
C SER A 71 -14.49 -0.86 8.11
N PRO A 72 -15.20 -0.30 7.10
CA PRO A 72 -16.01 -1.09 6.17
C PRO A 72 -15.13 -2.00 5.30
N GLY A 73 -15.74 -2.80 4.43
CA GLY A 73 -15.04 -3.55 3.39
C GLY A 73 -14.98 -2.78 2.06
N GLY A 74 -14.21 -3.29 1.11
CA GLY A 74 -14.07 -2.69 -0.21
C GLY A 74 -13.03 -3.40 -1.07
N THR A 75 -12.35 -2.64 -1.92
CA THR A 75 -11.38 -3.18 -2.87
C THR A 75 -10.23 -2.21 -3.09
N ILE A 76 -9.00 -2.72 -3.09
CA ILE A 76 -7.83 -1.98 -3.57
C ILE A 76 -7.78 -2.09 -5.09
N VAL A 77 -7.94 -0.96 -5.75
CA VAL A 77 -8.15 -0.88 -7.21
C VAL A 77 -6.98 -0.26 -7.96
N ALA A 78 -5.93 0.19 -7.29
CA ALA A 78 -4.65 0.42 -7.92
C ALA A 78 -3.57 0.54 -6.85
N ILE A 79 -2.34 0.13 -7.17
CA ILE A 79 -1.17 0.39 -6.34
C ILE A 79 -0.14 1.10 -7.22
N ASN A 80 0.24 2.31 -6.83
CA ASN A 80 1.21 3.12 -7.52
C ASN A 80 2.60 2.82 -6.97
N LEU A 81 3.46 2.28 -7.84
CA LEU A 81 4.83 1.93 -7.53
C LEU A 81 5.80 2.92 -8.17
N THR A 82 6.72 3.47 -7.37
CA THR A 82 7.95 4.07 -7.89
C THR A 82 8.75 2.99 -8.60
N GLY A 83 9.24 3.28 -9.80
CA GLY A 83 10.09 2.36 -10.58
C GLY A 83 9.40 1.10 -11.13
N GLY A 84 8.18 0.78 -10.68
CA GLY A 84 7.40 -0.40 -11.09
C GLY A 84 6.11 -0.09 -11.85
N GLY A 85 5.72 1.18 -11.95
CA GLY A 85 4.50 1.61 -12.63
C GLY A 85 3.24 1.40 -11.79
N LEU A 86 2.08 1.32 -12.46
CA LEU A 86 0.79 1.12 -11.80
C LEU A 86 0.39 -0.35 -11.87
N LEU A 87 0.12 -0.98 -10.71
CA LEU A 87 -0.55 -2.27 -10.67
C LEU A 87 -2.07 -2.06 -10.80
N PRO A 88 -2.73 -2.60 -11.86
CA PRO A 88 -4.12 -2.30 -12.20
C PRO A 88 -5.18 -2.99 -11.31
N SER A 89 -6.45 -2.59 -11.48
CA SER A 89 -7.56 -2.69 -10.52
C SER A 89 -8.15 -4.05 -10.15
N GLY A 90 -8.67 -4.14 -8.93
CA GLY A 90 -9.37 -5.31 -8.39
C GLY A 90 -8.46 -6.29 -7.65
N ILE A 91 -7.23 -5.87 -7.36
CA ILE A 91 -6.15 -6.73 -6.86
C ILE A 91 -6.54 -7.41 -5.55
N ILE A 92 -7.12 -6.65 -4.62
CA ILE A 92 -7.37 -7.16 -3.27
C ILE A 92 -8.76 -6.71 -2.81
N ALA A 93 -9.70 -7.65 -2.76
CA ALA A 93 -10.95 -7.48 -2.05
C ALA A 93 -10.67 -7.61 -0.54
N VAL A 94 -11.12 -6.62 0.24
CA VAL A 94 -10.94 -6.61 1.69
C VAL A 94 -12.30 -6.59 2.36
N GLU A 95 -12.44 -7.36 3.43
CA GLU A 95 -13.70 -7.40 4.18
C GLU A 95 -13.71 -6.31 5.26
N ALA A 96 -14.91 -6.03 5.76
CA ALA A 96 -15.09 -5.13 6.90
C ALA A 96 -14.47 -5.71 8.16
N CYS A 97 -13.88 -4.85 8.98
CA CYS A 97 -13.31 -5.26 10.25
C CYS A 97 -14.18 -4.75 11.42
N PRO A 98 -14.67 -5.63 12.31
CA PRO A 98 -15.47 -5.22 13.45
C PRO A 98 -14.74 -4.18 14.32
N SER A 99 -15.47 -3.19 14.84
CA SER A 99 -14.92 -2.19 15.76
C SER A 99 -14.48 -2.78 17.10
N THR A 100 -14.98 -3.95 17.45
CA THR A 100 -14.57 -4.73 18.63
C THR A 100 -13.27 -5.50 18.41
N SER A 101 -12.73 -5.53 17.19
CA SER A 101 -11.46 -6.22 16.92
C SER A 101 -10.29 -5.47 17.56
N THR A 102 -9.42 -6.21 18.23
CA THR A 102 -8.16 -5.68 18.78
C THR A 102 -6.98 -5.84 17.81
N LYS A 103 -7.21 -6.46 16.65
CA LYS A 103 -6.21 -6.71 15.60
C LYS A 103 -6.73 -6.26 14.25
N LEU A 104 -5.82 -6.01 13.31
CA LEU A 104 -6.19 -5.79 11.91
C LEU A 104 -6.81 -7.08 11.33
N CYS A 105 -7.82 -6.93 10.48
CA CYS A 105 -8.45 -8.04 9.77
C CYS A 105 -7.68 -8.36 8.48
N GLY A 106 -7.45 -9.64 8.20
CA GLY A 106 -6.60 -10.10 7.09
C GLY A 106 -5.54 -11.10 7.55
N PRO A 107 -4.51 -11.38 6.73
CA PRO A 107 -4.20 -10.71 5.46
C PRO A 107 -5.16 -11.10 4.34
N TYR A 108 -5.46 -10.13 3.48
CA TYR A 108 -6.01 -10.37 2.15
C TYR A 108 -4.85 -10.29 1.16
N SER A 109 -4.33 -11.44 0.76
CA SER A 109 -3.11 -11.55 -0.04
C SER A 109 -3.41 -11.66 -1.53
N GLN A 110 -2.63 -10.97 -2.36
CA GLN A 110 -2.65 -11.14 -3.81
C GLN A 110 -1.23 -11.20 -4.37
N SER A 111 -0.98 -12.23 -5.17
CA SER A 111 0.25 -12.35 -5.93
C SER A 111 0.15 -11.63 -7.27
N THR A 112 1.22 -10.95 -7.65
CA THR A 112 1.37 -10.24 -8.94
C THR A 112 2.82 -10.28 -9.40
N SER A 113 3.07 -9.97 -10.67
CA SER A 113 4.41 -9.90 -11.24
C SER A 113 4.64 -8.63 -12.04
N ILE A 114 5.87 -8.13 -12.00
CA ILE A 114 6.34 -6.96 -12.76
C ILE A 114 7.49 -7.40 -13.65
N ASN A 115 7.35 -7.20 -14.95
CA ASN A 115 8.36 -7.56 -15.93
C ASN A 115 9.26 -6.36 -16.24
N PHE A 116 10.57 -6.52 -16.08
CA PHE A 116 11.57 -5.48 -16.31
C PHE A 116 12.34 -5.67 -17.64
N GLY A 117 11.97 -6.68 -18.43
CA GLY A 117 12.69 -7.00 -19.66
C GLY A 117 14.15 -7.37 -19.34
N THR A 118 15.10 -6.81 -20.07
CA THR A 118 16.52 -7.20 -19.98
C THR A 118 17.33 -6.43 -18.92
N THR A 119 16.74 -5.42 -18.27
CA THR A 119 17.44 -4.61 -17.26
C THR A 119 16.85 -4.91 -15.89
N PRO A 120 17.61 -5.50 -14.96
CA PRO A 120 17.09 -5.79 -13.63
C PRO A 120 16.83 -4.48 -12.85
N PRO A 121 15.76 -4.42 -12.04
CA PRO A 121 15.58 -3.31 -11.09
C PRO A 121 16.74 -3.32 -10.07
N GLN A 122 17.05 -2.17 -9.50
CA GLN A 122 18.01 -2.08 -8.41
C GLN A 122 17.31 -2.34 -7.06
N PRO A 123 17.98 -2.96 -6.07
CA PRO A 123 17.42 -3.06 -4.74
C PRO A 123 17.08 -1.68 -4.15
N GLY A 124 15.92 -1.57 -3.53
CA GLY A 124 15.32 -0.34 -3.03
C GLY A 124 14.67 0.56 -4.09
N SER A 125 14.73 0.22 -5.39
CA SER A 125 14.20 1.07 -6.46
C SER A 125 12.68 0.92 -6.68
N ILE A 126 12.08 -0.16 -6.15
CA ILE A 126 10.65 -0.40 -6.26
C ILE A 126 9.99 -0.15 -4.92
N GLN A 127 9.09 0.83 -4.87
CA GLN A 127 8.46 1.29 -3.63
C GLN A 127 6.98 1.56 -3.86
N ILE A 128 6.12 1.26 -2.88
CA ILE A 128 4.73 1.72 -2.90
C ILE A 128 4.72 3.17 -2.41
N GLU A 129 4.16 4.08 -3.20
CA GLU A 129 3.95 5.48 -2.80
C GLU A 129 2.51 5.74 -2.39
N SER A 130 1.58 5.16 -3.12
CA SER A 130 0.15 5.37 -2.92
C SER A 130 -0.66 4.24 -3.48
N PHE A 131 -1.90 4.14 -3.06
CA PHE A 131 -2.83 3.15 -3.57
C PHE A 131 -4.25 3.71 -3.59
N LEU A 132 -5.04 3.31 -4.57
CA LEU A 132 -6.44 3.70 -4.72
C LEU A 132 -7.32 2.64 -4.09
N VAL A 133 -8.13 3.05 -3.13
CA VAL A 133 -9.10 2.19 -2.44
C VAL A 133 -10.50 2.60 -2.83
N LYS A 134 -11.34 1.63 -3.14
CA LYS A 134 -12.75 1.83 -3.49
C LYS A 134 -13.65 1.10 -2.49
N GLY A 135 -14.59 1.83 -1.92
CA GLY A 135 -15.67 1.28 -1.11
C GLY A 135 -16.72 0.56 -1.96
N PHE A 136 -17.50 -0.34 -1.34
CA PHE A 136 -18.60 -1.03 -2.05
C PHE A 136 -19.72 -0.11 -2.52
N THR A 137 -19.83 1.11 -1.97
CA THR A 137 -20.78 2.13 -2.42
C THR A 137 -20.33 2.88 -3.67
N GLY A 138 -19.12 2.58 -4.19
CA GLY A 138 -18.56 3.23 -5.38
C GLY A 138 -17.62 4.40 -5.10
N ASN A 139 -17.60 4.92 -3.87
CA ASN A 139 -16.67 5.98 -3.45
C ASN A 139 -15.23 5.46 -3.48
N ALA A 140 -14.29 6.29 -3.93
CA ALA A 140 -12.89 5.91 -4.03
C ALA A 140 -11.96 7.02 -3.55
N ARG A 141 -10.83 6.61 -2.98
CA ARG A 141 -9.83 7.52 -2.44
C ARG A 141 -8.43 6.98 -2.63
N THR A 142 -7.54 7.85 -3.10
CA THR A 142 -6.10 7.58 -3.10
C THR A 142 -5.54 7.83 -1.71
N ILE A 143 -4.84 6.82 -1.18
CA ILE A 143 -4.10 6.91 0.07
C ILE A 143 -2.62 7.03 -0.30
N THR A 144 -2.03 8.17 0.02
CA THR A 144 -0.59 8.39 -0.09
C THR A 144 0.08 7.98 1.22
N LEU A 145 1.11 7.15 1.13
CA LEU A 145 1.88 6.72 2.28
C LEU A 145 2.75 7.89 2.78
N PRO A 146 2.89 8.06 4.11
CA PRO A 146 3.73 9.12 4.68
C PRO A 146 5.21 8.92 4.35
N LYS A 147 5.62 7.67 4.10
CA LYS A 147 6.93 7.30 3.57
C LYS A 147 6.72 6.18 2.54
N PRO A 148 7.38 6.22 1.38
CA PRO A 148 7.35 5.11 0.45
C PRO A 148 7.80 3.79 1.09
N GLN A 149 7.06 2.73 0.84
CA GLN A 149 7.32 1.40 1.40
C GLN A 149 8.15 0.58 0.40
N PRO A 150 9.37 0.13 0.74
CA PRO A 150 10.19 -0.64 -0.16
C PRO A 150 9.59 -2.02 -0.42
N VAL A 151 9.66 -2.44 -1.68
CA VAL A 151 9.14 -3.72 -2.18
C VAL A 151 10.27 -4.61 -2.69
N TYR A 152 11.24 -4.02 -3.40
CA TYR A 152 12.46 -4.66 -3.88
C TYR A 152 13.61 -3.70 -3.74
#